data_AF-A0A4Q2JM27-F1
#
_entry.id   AF-A0A4Q2JM27-F1
#
_cell.length_a   1.000
_cell.length_b   1.000
_cell.length_c   1.000
_cell.angle_alpha   90.00
_cell.angle_beta   90.00
_cell.angle_gamma   90.00
#
_symmetry.space_group_name_H-M   'P 1'
#
loop_
_entity.id
_entity.type
_entity.pdbx_description
1 polymer ?
#
loop_
_entity_poly.entity_id
_entity_poly.type
_entity_poly.pdbx_seq_one_letter_code
_entity_poly.pdbx_strand_id
1 'polypeptide(L)'
;MTERMMHLSRHRDAAPARGEVRSAHVDRARSWSDFRTAVRYDPANQLLLAVPAISAKRAEHAWLGEATAPHTRLGEGEMYRREFERGSVYWSARTGAHEVHGPIAEHWQGVGGETSFLGFPTTDEQPLAASEFGGRLPGGFAHFEGGSIYWTPAHGPAIVFGMVRDIWALLGWERSALGLPVQDVDLVPATGVLRGVFEHGTVEWSSSTGPVVVIDPSGDDPDAVGALDAVDEDTLDRLRSDFAPEA
;
A
#
# COMPACT_ATOMS: atom_id res chain seq x y z
N MET A 1 52.86 0.48 -85.27
CA MET A 1 51.47 0.68 -85.70
C MET A 1 50.61 0.58 -84.43
N THR A 2 50.74 1.50 -83.47
CA THR A 2 50.39 2.93 -83.48
C THR A 2 48.87 3.12 -83.39
N GLU A 3 48.45 3.67 -82.23
CA GLU A 3 47.23 4.45 -81.95
C GLU A 3 45.86 3.75 -82.05
N ARG A 4 44.78 4.09 -81.30
CA ARG A 4 44.47 5.20 -80.39
C ARG A 4 43.21 4.82 -79.58
N MET A 5 43.26 4.99 -78.25
CA MET A 5 42.32 5.73 -77.42
C MET A 5 40.84 5.85 -77.86
N MET A 6 39.89 5.26 -77.11
CA MET A 6 38.67 5.94 -76.63
C MET A 6 38.12 5.31 -75.33
N HIS A 7 38.15 6.13 -74.29
CA HIS A 7 37.20 6.24 -73.17
C HIS A 7 37.24 5.27 -71.97
N LEU A 8 38.04 5.65 -70.96
CA LEU A 8 37.66 5.55 -69.55
C LEU A 8 36.69 6.68 -69.19
N SER A 9 35.52 6.36 -68.62
CA SER A 9 35.03 7.06 -67.42
C SER A 9 33.75 6.47 -66.82
N ARG A 10 33.86 6.20 -65.52
CA ARG A 10 32.81 6.11 -64.50
C ARG A 10 31.94 4.86 -64.47
N HIS A 11 32.49 3.78 -63.92
CA HIS A 11 31.69 2.95 -63.02
C HIS A 11 31.92 3.41 -61.59
N ARG A 12 30.88 4.05 -61.06
CA ARG A 12 30.70 4.50 -59.70
C ARG A 12 30.62 3.27 -58.79
N ASP A 13 31.32 3.30 -57.67
CA ASP A 13 31.23 2.29 -56.61
C ASP A 13 29.77 1.99 -56.25
N ALA A 14 29.38 0.73 -56.35
CA ALA A 14 28.11 0.22 -55.85
C ALA A 14 28.41 -0.77 -54.71
N ALA A 15 28.02 -0.37 -53.51
CA ALA A 15 28.17 -1.07 -52.23
C ALA A 15 27.52 -2.48 -52.23
N PRO A 16 27.97 -3.40 -51.36
CA PRO A 16 27.24 -4.64 -51.10
C PRO A 16 26.28 -4.46 -49.92
N ALA A 17 24.98 -4.68 -50.13
CA ALA A 17 24.06 -5.15 -49.09
C ALA A 17 22.71 -5.53 -49.71
N ARG A 18 22.52 -6.80 -50.06
CA ARG A 18 21.17 -7.38 -50.11
C ARG A 18 20.84 -7.85 -48.70
N GLY A 19 20.19 -6.98 -47.95
CA GLY A 19 19.76 -7.21 -46.59
C GLY A 19 18.57 -6.33 -46.24
N GLU A 20 17.45 -6.50 -46.94
CA GLU A 20 16.12 -6.10 -46.48
C GLU A 20 15.19 -7.26 -46.89
N VAL A 21 14.32 -7.79 -46.04
CA VAL A 21 13.17 -7.07 -45.51
C VAL A 21 12.84 -7.50 -44.07
N ARG A 22 12.61 -6.46 -43.26
CA ARG A 22 12.04 -6.41 -41.91
C ARG A 22 10.98 -7.48 -41.67
N SER A 23 11.11 -8.26 -40.61
CA SER A 23 10.03 -9.08 -40.08
C SER A 23 8.84 -8.18 -39.75
N ALA A 24 7.72 -8.39 -40.44
CA ALA A 24 6.47 -7.75 -40.11
C ALA A 24 6.11 -8.13 -38.67
N HIS A 25 6.13 -7.16 -37.75
CA HIS A 25 5.45 -7.32 -36.47
C HIS A 25 3.97 -7.52 -36.78
N VAL A 26 3.48 -8.73 -36.56
CA VAL A 26 2.05 -9.04 -36.68
C VAL A 26 1.44 -8.71 -35.32
N ASP A 27 0.89 -7.51 -35.18
CA ASP A 27 0.29 -6.95 -33.95
C ASP A 27 -0.99 -7.65 -33.45
N ARG A 28 -1.28 -8.88 -33.89
CA ARG A 28 -2.43 -9.65 -33.38
C ARG A 28 -2.09 -11.13 -33.24
N ALA A 29 -2.19 -11.63 -32.00
CA ALA A 29 -2.17 -13.05 -31.71
C ALA A 29 -3.33 -13.76 -32.43
N ARG A 30 -3.02 -14.82 -33.16
CA ARG A 30 -3.99 -15.59 -33.98
C ARG A 30 -4.34 -16.96 -33.41
N SER A 31 -3.65 -17.38 -32.34
CA SER A 31 -3.93 -18.61 -31.60
C SER A 31 -3.66 -18.40 -30.11
N TRP A 32 -4.12 -19.33 -29.27
CA TRP A 32 -3.84 -19.31 -27.83
C TRP A 32 -2.35 -19.42 -27.51
N SER A 33 -1.59 -20.16 -28.33
CA SER A 33 -0.13 -20.24 -28.21
C SER A 33 0.56 -18.95 -28.66
N ASP A 34 0.05 -18.29 -29.72
CA ASP A 34 0.54 -16.97 -30.15
C ASP A 34 0.21 -15.90 -29.12
N PHE A 35 -0.93 -16.00 -28.45
CA PHE A 35 -1.30 -15.11 -27.36
C PHE A 35 -0.35 -15.29 -26.18
N ARG A 36 -0.09 -16.52 -25.72
CA ARG A 36 0.90 -16.79 -24.66
C ARG A 36 2.32 -16.37 -25.03
N THR A 37 2.68 -16.49 -26.32
CA THR A 37 3.98 -16.05 -26.85
C THR A 37 4.06 -14.55 -27.05
N ALA A 38 2.97 -13.87 -27.41
CA ALA A 38 2.92 -12.41 -27.60
C ALA A 38 2.81 -11.65 -26.27
N VAL A 39 2.09 -12.23 -25.30
CA VAL A 39 2.12 -11.84 -23.89
C VAL A 39 3.46 -12.19 -23.23
N ARG A 40 4.38 -12.85 -23.98
CA ARG A 40 5.76 -13.28 -23.65
C ARG A 40 5.92 -13.55 -22.15
N TYR A 41 5.92 -14.84 -21.80
CA TYR A 41 6.45 -15.35 -20.54
C TYR A 41 7.77 -14.66 -20.18
N ASP A 42 7.66 -13.53 -19.50
CA ASP A 42 8.70 -12.86 -18.77
C ASP A 42 8.50 -13.38 -17.35
N PRO A 43 9.43 -14.18 -16.81
CA PRO A 43 9.30 -14.70 -15.45
C PRO A 43 9.25 -13.58 -14.40
N ALA A 44 9.66 -12.35 -14.73
CA ALA A 44 9.44 -11.17 -13.91
C ALA A 44 8.07 -10.50 -14.14
N ASN A 45 7.37 -10.81 -15.24
CA ASN A 45 6.02 -10.32 -15.52
C ASN A 45 4.99 -11.23 -14.84
N GLN A 46 4.64 -10.87 -13.62
CA GLN A 46 3.71 -11.63 -12.78
C GLN A 46 2.23 -11.43 -13.15
N LEU A 47 1.93 -10.87 -14.33
CA LEU A 47 0.57 -10.62 -14.81
C LEU A 47 -0.31 -11.88 -14.80
N LEU A 48 0.28 -13.06 -15.07
CA LEU A 48 -0.44 -14.34 -15.02
C LEU A 48 -0.90 -14.74 -13.61
N LEU A 49 -0.29 -14.19 -12.56
CA LEU A 49 -0.70 -14.35 -11.16
C LEU A 49 -1.62 -13.20 -10.73
N ALA A 50 -1.24 -11.97 -11.09
CA ALA A 50 -1.94 -10.76 -10.70
C ALA A 50 -3.36 -10.68 -11.27
N VAL A 51 -3.54 -10.93 -12.57
CA VAL A 51 -4.85 -10.77 -13.23
C VAL A 51 -5.91 -11.70 -12.65
N PRO A 52 -5.66 -13.02 -12.48
CA PRO A 52 -6.61 -13.90 -11.80
C PRO A 52 -6.90 -13.48 -10.36
N ALA A 53 -5.88 -13.08 -9.59
CA ALA A 53 -6.06 -12.66 -8.20
C ALA A 53 -6.90 -11.38 -8.08
N ILE A 54 -6.62 -10.37 -8.91
CA ILE A 54 -7.40 -9.13 -9.00
C ILE A 54 -8.84 -9.43 -9.41
N SER A 55 -9.03 -10.33 -10.38
CA SER A 55 -10.36 -10.71 -10.85
C SER A 55 -11.16 -11.49 -9.79
N ALA A 56 -10.50 -12.36 -9.04
CA ALA A 56 -11.10 -13.07 -7.90
C ALA A 56 -11.52 -12.10 -6.81
N LYS A 57 -10.65 -11.14 -6.44
CA LYS A 57 -10.96 -10.11 -5.46
C LYS A 57 -12.16 -9.25 -5.89
N ARG A 58 -12.23 -8.83 -7.16
CA ARG A 58 -13.43 -8.14 -7.68
C ARG A 58 -14.69 -9.01 -7.61
N ALA A 59 -14.58 -10.33 -7.82
CA ALA A 59 -15.72 -11.23 -7.74
C ALA A 59 -16.26 -11.37 -6.30
N GLU A 60 -15.36 -11.34 -5.30
CA GLU A 60 -15.72 -11.26 -3.87
C GLU A 60 -16.37 -9.91 -3.52
N HIS A 61 -15.92 -8.82 -4.15
CA HIS A 61 -16.37 -7.45 -3.90
C HIS A 61 -17.12 -6.86 -5.11
N ALA A 62 -18.25 -7.48 -5.50
CA ALA A 62 -19.01 -7.07 -6.68
C ALA A 62 -19.48 -5.60 -6.67
N TRP A 63 -19.55 -4.98 -5.49
CA TRP A 63 -19.90 -3.57 -5.33
C TRP A 63 -18.83 -2.61 -5.89
N LEU A 64 -17.58 -3.07 -6.10
CA LEU A 64 -16.52 -2.29 -6.74
C LEU A 64 -16.93 -1.80 -8.15
N GLY A 65 -17.85 -2.54 -8.79
CA GLY A 65 -18.39 -2.20 -10.11
C GLY A 65 -17.53 -2.71 -11.26
N GLU A 66 -17.65 -2.02 -12.39
CA GLU A 66 -16.88 -2.34 -13.59
C GLU A 66 -15.48 -1.74 -13.56
N ALA A 67 -14.57 -2.33 -14.34
CA ALA A 67 -13.22 -1.80 -14.46
C ALA A 67 -13.23 -0.51 -15.30
N THR A 68 -12.62 0.54 -14.77
CA THR A 68 -12.54 1.85 -15.43
C THR A 68 -11.27 2.00 -16.25
N ALA A 69 -10.27 1.14 -16.01
CA ALA A 69 -9.01 1.10 -16.74
C ALA A 69 -8.49 -0.34 -16.94
N PRO A 70 -7.54 -0.54 -17.89
CA PRO A 70 -6.76 -1.77 -17.97
C PRO A 70 -5.93 -2.01 -16.70
N HIS A 71 -5.36 -3.22 -16.56
CA HIS A 71 -4.41 -3.47 -15.48
C HIS A 71 -3.18 -2.57 -15.65
N THR A 72 -2.85 -1.81 -14.62
CA THR A 72 -1.69 -0.94 -14.56
C THR A 72 -0.53 -1.70 -13.91
N ARG A 73 0.61 -1.75 -14.60
CA ARG A 73 1.86 -2.29 -14.06
C ARG A 73 2.54 -1.21 -13.22
N LEU A 74 2.92 -1.54 -11.99
CA LEU A 74 3.56 -0.63 -11.04
C LEU A 74 5.02 -1.04 -10.84
N GLY A 75 5.90 -0.04 -10.68
CA GLY A 75 7.35 -0.24 -10.59
C GLY A 75 7.96 -0.91 -11.83
N GLU A 76 9.05 -1.66 -11.63
CA GLU A 76 9.69 -2.46 -12.68
C GLU A 76 8.87 -3.70 -13.08
N GLY A 77 7.71 -3.91 -12.44
CA GLY A 77 6.71 -4.85 -12.91
C GLY A 77 6.38 -6.04 -12.06
N GLU A 78 6.69 -5.95 -10.78
CA GLU A 78 6.39 -6.97 -9.78
C GLU A 78 5.04 -6.72 -9.11
N MET A 79 4.40 -5.57 -9.40
CA MET A 79 3.15 -5.15 -8.79
C MET A 79 2.16 -4.66 -9.84
N TYR A 80 0.87 -4.83 -9.54
CA TYR A 80 -0.22 -4.52 -10.46
C TYR A 80 -1.36 -3.87 -9.71
N ARG A 81 -2.08 -2.98 -10.40
CA ARG A 81 -3.33 -2.39 -9.93
C ARG A 81 -4.39 -2.54 -11.01
N ARG A 82 -5.65 -2.57 -10.58
CA ARG A 82 -6.78 -2.29 -11.45
C ARG A 82 -7.79 -1.38 -10.77
N GLU A 83 -8.16 -0.34 -11.48
CA GLU A 83 -9.17 0.63 -11.08
C GLU A 83 -10.57 0.14 -11.46
N PHE A 84 -11.50 0.32 -10.53
CA PHE A 84 -12.92 0.05 -10.67
C PHE A 84 -13.73 1.31 -10.31
N GLU A 85 -15.02 1.30 -10.60
CA GLU A 85 -15.91 2.46 -10.36
C GLU A 85 -15.93 2.95 -8.91
N ARG A 86 -15.80 2.03 -7.94
CA ARG A 86 -15.91 2.34 -6.50
C ARG A 86 -14.67 2.01 -5.68
N GLY A 87 -13.53 1.72 -6.31
CA GLY A 87 -12.31 1.39 -5.61
C GLY A 87 -11.24 0.85 -6.55
N SER A 88 -10.12 0.42 -6.00
CA SER A 88 -9.04 -0.19 -6.76
C SER A 88 -8.55 -1.46 -6.08
N VAL A 89 -8.15 -2.45 -6.87
CA VAL A 89 -7.51 -3.66 -6.35
C VAL A 89 -6.03 -3.61 -6.70
N TYR A 90 -5.19 -3.76 -5.68
CA TYR A 90 -3.74 -3.80 -5.79
C TYR A 90 -3.25 -5.22 -5.55
N TRP A 91 -2.22 -5.61 -6.27
CA TRP A 91 -1.61 -6.92 -6.14
C TRP A 91 -0.08 -6.80 -6.12
N SER A 92 0.54 -7.55 -5.23
CA SER A 92 1.96 -7.88 -5.25
C SER A 92 2.14 -9.35 -4.92
N ALA A 93 3.28 -9.96 -5.29
CA ALA A 93 3.59 -11.32 -4.86
C ALA A 93 3.69 -11.47 -3.33
N ARG A 94 4.01 -10.39 -2.61
CA ARG A 94 4.18 -10.40 -1.15
C ARG A 94 2.85 -10.32 -0.40
N THR A 95 1.94 -9.45 -0.86
CA THR A 95 0.69 -9.15 -0.15
C THR A 95 -0.50 -9.90 -0.72
N GLY A 96 -0.48 -10.27 -2.00
CA GLY A 96 -1.67 -10.77 -2.68
C GLY A 96 -2.58 -9.62 -3.14
N ALA A 97 -3.82 -9.96 -3.54
CA ALA A 97 -4.77 -8.97 -4.06
C ALA A 97 -5.61 -8.38 -2.92
N HIS A 98 -5.58 -7.05 -2.79
CA HIS A 98 -6.36 -6.32 -1.80
C HIS A 98 -7.06 -5.11 -2.40
N GLU A 99 -8.31 -4.90 -2.03
CA GLU A 99 -9.07 -3.73 -2.42
C GLU A 99 -8.89 -2.57 -1.43
N VAL A 100 -8.82 -1.36 -1.96
CA VAL A 100 -8.84 -0.12 -1.19
C VAL A 100 -9.83 0.83 -1.86
N HIS A 101 -10.67 1.49 -1.06
CA HIS A 101 -11.71 2.38 -1.56
C HIS A 101 -11.95 3.58 -0.64
N GLY A 102 -12.84 4.47 -1.09
CA GLY A 102 -13.39 5.55 -0.27
C GLY A 102 -12.33 6.46 0.37
N PRO A 103 -12.63 7.00 1.57
CA PRO A 103 -11.75 7.93 2.27
C PRO A 103 -10.36 7.36 2.60
N ILE A 104 -10.25 6.05 2.83
CA ILE A 104 -8.95 5.39 3.07
C ILE A 104 -8.10 5.44 1.81
N ALA A 105 -8.67 5.08 0.65
CA ALA A 105 -7.95 5.16 -0.62
C ALA A 105 -7.54 6.60 -0.95
N GLU A 106 -8.42 7.57 -0.72
CA GLU A 106 -8.14 8.99 -0.97
C GLU A 106 -6.97 9.50 -0.12
N HIS A 107 -6.97 9.20 1.18
CA HIS A 107 -5.89 9.61 2.08
C HIS A 107 -4.56 8.93 1.75
N TRP A 108 -4.59 7.62 1.51
CA TRP A 108 -3.40 6.85 1.11
C TRP A 108 -2.80 7.38 -0.20
N GLN A 109 -3.62 7.65 -1.21
CA GLN A 109 -3.15 8.23 -2.46
C GLN A 109 -2.63 9.67 -2.28
N GLY A 110 -3.22 10.43 -1.35
CA GLY A 110 -2.75 11.77 -0.97
C GLY A 110 -1.33 11.80 -0.42
N VAL A 111 -0.88 10.74 0.27
CA VAL A 111 0.49 10.60 0.78
C VAL A 111 1.45 9.88 -0.19
N GLY A 112 1.02 9.62 -1.42
CA GLY A 112 1.83 8.98 -2.47
C GLY A 112 1.52 7.49 -2.72
N GLY A 113 0.47 6.95 -2.10
CA GLY A 113 -0.07 5.63 -2.40
C GLY A 113 0.97 4.52 -2.25
N GLU A 114 1.08 3.67 -3.27
CA GLU A 114 2.04 2.57 -3.35
C GLU A 114 3.52 3.01 -3.30
N THR A 115 3.81 4.28 -3.57
CA THR A 115 5.17 4.85 -3.51
C THR A 115 5.50 5.48 -2.16
N SER A 116 4.50 5.60 -1.28
CA SER A 116 4.67 6.12 0.07
C SER A 116 5.34 5.11 0.99
N PHE A 117 5.71 5.55 2.20
CA PHE A 117 6.24 4.66 3.24
C PHE A 117 5.24 3.58 3.69
N LEU A 118 3.94 3.74 3.41
CA LEU A 118 2.92 2.73 3.71
C LEU A 118 3.03 1.52 2.77
N GLY A 119 3.52 1.71 1.55
CA GLY A 119 3.59 0.64 0.56
C GLY A 119 2.22 0.09 0.17
N PHE A 120 2.14 -1.21 -0.07
CA PHE A 120 0.93 -1.88 -0.56
C PHE A 120 -0.04 -2.24 0.57
N PRO A 121 -1.36 -2.33 0.27
CA PRO A 121 -2.32 -2.90 1.20
C PRO A 121 -2.00 -4.37 1.49
N THR A 122 -2.21 -4.79 2.74
CA THR A 122 -2.06 -6.16 3.26
C THR A 122 -3.39 -6.76 3.70
N THR A 123 -4.45 -5.96 3.73
CA THR A 123 -5.83 -6.39 3.91
C THR A 123 -6.74 -5.66 2.94
N ASP A 124 -7.91 -6.22 2.69
CA ASP A 124 -9.03 -5.41 2.20
C ASP A 124 -9.44 -4.40 3.28
N GLU A 125 -10.25 -3.39 2.91
CA GLU A 125 -10.86 -2.51 3.89
C GLU A 125 -11.88 -3.29 4.74
N GLN A 126 -11.69 -3.24 6.06
CA GLN A 126 -12.51 -3.93 7.04
C GLN A 126 -13.34 -2.91 7.81
N PRO A 127 -14.60 -3.21 8.13
CA PRO A 127 -15.35 -2.36 9.03
C PRO A 127 -14.79 -2.39 10.44
N LEU A 128 -14.95 -1.30 11.16
CA LEU A 128 -14.74 -1.31 12.61
C LEU A 128 -15.70 -2.31 13.26
N ALA A 129 -15.16 -3.13 14.16
CA ALA A 129 -15.97 -4.06 14.94
C ALA A 129 -17.01 -3.27 15.76
N ALA A 130 -18.18 -3.87 15.97
CA ALA A 130 -19.16 -3.27 16.84
C ALA A 130 -18.57 -3.10 18.24
N SER A 131 -18.82 -1.94 18.87
CA SER A 131 -18.57 -1.80 20.31
C SER A 131 -19.41 -2.83 21.07
N GLU A 132 -19.07 -3.07 22.33
CA GLU A 132 -19.72 -4.03 23.23
C GLU A 132 -21.25 -3.87 23.33
N PHE A 133 -21.75 -2.71 22.89
CA PHE A 133 -23.16 -2.32 22.84
C PHE A 133 -23.89 -2.64 21.52
N GLY A 134 -23.27 -3.41 20.61
CA GLY A 134 -24.00 -4.11 19.56
C GLY A 134 -24.43 -3.28 18.35
N GLY A 135 -23.68 -2.24 17.98
CA GLY A 135 -23.86 -1.51 16.72
C GLY A 135 -22.56 -1.45 15.92
N ARG A 136 -22.61 -1.68 14.59
CA ARG A 136 -21.47 -1.42 13.70
C ARG A 136 -21.14 0.08 13.78
N LEU A 137 -19.97 0.42 14.31
CA LEU A 137 -19.50 1.79 14.25
C LEU A 137 -19.31 2.17 12.77
N PRO A 138 -19.82 3.33 12.31
CA PRO A 138 -19.56 3.77 10.95
C PRO A 138 -18.06 4.07 10.84
N GLY A 139 -17.40 3.41 9.90
CA GLY A 139 -15.96 3.49 9.76
C GLY A 139 -15.36 2.19 9.28
N GLY A 140 -14.06 2.25 9.01
CA GLY A 140 -13.30 1.10 8.55
C GLY A 140 -11.81 1.33 8.74
N PHE A 141 -11.04 0.31 8.44
CA PHE A 141 -9.60 0.37 8.43
C PHE A 141 -9.03 -0.55 7.35
N ALA A 142 -7.84 -0.23 6.88
CA ALA A 142 -7.03 -1.14 6.09
C ALA A 142 -5.61 -1.14 6.62
N HIS A 143 -4.98 -2.32 6.61
CA HIS A 143 -3.57 -2.44 6.91
C HIS A 143 -2.75 -2.36 5.64
N PHE A 144 -1.58 -1.73 5.77
CA PHE A 144 -0.58 -1.58 4.73
C PHE A 144 0.74 -2.14 5.23
N GLU A 145 1.72 -2.33 4.35
CA GLU A 145 3.02 -2.88 4.71
C GLU A 145 3.75 -2.04 5.78
N GLY A 146 3.64 -0.71 5.68
CA GLY A 146 4.31 0.24 6.58
C GLY A 146 3.43 0.83 7.68
N GLY A 147 2.15 0.45 7.76
CA GLY A 147 1.24 1.08 8.72
C GLY A 147 -0.21 0.67 8.56
N SER A 148 -1.12 1.50 9.05
CA SER A 148 -2.56 1.26 8.97
C SER A 148 -3.27 2.58 8.83
N ILE A 149 -4.37 2.59 8.08
CA ILE A 149 -5.24 3.75 7.99
C ILE A 149 -6.58 3.36 8.57
N TYR A 150 -7.03 4.15 9.53
CA TYR A 150 -8.36 4.06 10.13
C TYR A 150 -9.18 5.26 9.68
N TRP A 151 -10.47 5.06 9.45
CA TRP A 151 -11.37 6.14 9.07
C TRP A 151 -12.66 6.05 9.87
N THR A 152 -13.11 7.20 10.38
CA THR A 152 -14.47 7.38 10.89
C THR A 152 -15.09 8.67 10.35
N PRO A 153 -16.42 8.80 10.36
CA PRO A 153 -17.06 10.09 10.07
C PRO A 153 -16.72 11.20 11.06
N ALA A 154 -16.34 10.85 12.30
CA ALA A 154 -16.05 11.83 13.36
C ALA A 154 -14.67 12.47 13.18
N HIS A 155 -13.65 11.67 12.86
CA HIS A 155 -12.25 12.12 12.82
C HIS A 155 -11.66 12.20 11.42
N GLY A 156 -12.29 11.57 10.42
CA GLY A 156 -11.69 11.38 9.11
C GLY A 156 -10.64 10.26 9.10
N PRO A 157 -9.82 10.18 8.03
CA PRO A 157 -8.81 9.14 7.89
C PRO A 157 -7.54 9.52 8.67
N ALA A 158 -6.94 8.55 9.35
CA ALA A 158 -5.74 8.72 10.16
C ALA A 158 -4.76 7.56 9.94
N ILE A 159 -3.52 7.91 9.62
CA ILE A 159 -2.40 6.98 9.43
C ILE A 159 -1.73 6.71 10.78
N VAL A 160 -1.69 5.44 11.19
CA VAL A 160 -0.92 4.98 12.33
C VAL A 160 0.22 4.11 11.83
N PHE A 161 1.46 4.44 12.18
CA PHE A 161 2.66 3.73 11.70
C PHE A 161 3.76 3.64 12.76
N GLY A 162 4.79 2.85 12.43
CA GLY A 162 5.97 2.66 13.27
C GLY A 162 5.65 2.13 14.67
N MET A 163 6.51 2.47 15.64
CA MET A 163 6.36 1.98 17.01
C MET A 163 5.07 2.42 17.69
N VAL A 164 4.51 3.58 17.32
CA VAL A 164 3.21 4.03 17.84
C VAL A 164 2.10 3.04 17.47
N ARG A 165 2.07 2.59 16.20
CA ARG A 165 1.13 1.55 15.76
C ARG A 165 1.35 0.25 16.51
N ASP A 166 2.59 -0.18 16.65
CA ASP A 166 2.91 -1.49 17.24
C ASP A 166 2.56 -1.51 18.74
N ILE A 167 2.81 -0.41 19.47
CA ILE A 167 2.36 -0.24 20.86
C ILE A 167 0.84 -0.28 20.94
N TRP A 168 0.14 0.50 20.11
CA TRP A 168 -1.33 0.53 20.10
C TRP A 168 -1.94 -0.84 19.74
N ALA A 169 -1.31 -1.56 18.82
CA ALA A 169 -1.67 -2.93 18.47
C ALA A 169 -1.55 -3.89 19.66
N LEU A 170 -0.47 -3.78 20.43
CA LEU A 170 -0.24 -4.58 21.64
C LEU A 170 -1.27 -4.28 22.74
N LEU A 171 -1.75 -3.04 22.81
CA LEU A 171 -2.82 -2.61 23.72
C LEU A 171 -4.22 -3.04 23.26
N GLY A 172 -4.35 -3.69 22.09
CA GLY A 172 -5.63 -4.20 21.60
C GLY A 172 -6.30 -3.35 20.52
N TRP A 173 -5.55 -2.47 19.85
CA TRP A 173 -6.01 -1.63 18.74
C TRP A 173 -7.16 -0.70 19.15
N GLU A 174 -8.17 -0.54 18.28
CA GLU A 174 -9.36 0.29 18.53
C GLU A 174 -10.20 -0.15 19.72
N ARG A 175 -9.93 -1.33 20.29
CA ARG A 175 -10.59 -1.84 21.50
C ARG A 175 -9.83 -1.50 22.79
N SER A 176 -8.65 -0.92 22.67
CA SER A 176 -7.87 -0.45 23.82
C SER A 176 -8.52 0.77 24.48
N ALA A 177 -8.11 1.07 25.70
CA ALA A 177 -8.54 2.28 26.40
C ALA A 177 -8.17 3.60 25.70
N LEU A 178 -7.28 3.57 24.70
CA LEU A 178 -6.94 4.74 23.86
C LEU A 178 -8.03 5.07 22.85
N GLY A 179 -8.81 4.08 22.40
CA GLY A 179 -9.79 4.23 21.32
C GLY A 179 -9.16 4.36 19.93
N LEU A 180 -9.85 5.05 19.03
CA LEU A 180 -9.45 5.23 17.63
C LEU A 180 -8.45 6.38 17.44
N PRO A 181 -7.58 6.32 16.40
CA PRO A 181 -6.72 7.44 16.06
C PRO A 181 -7.55 8.61 15.53
N VAL A 182 -7.18 9.83 15.92
CA VAL A 182 -7.90 11.07 15.51
C VAL A 182 -7.17 11.87 14.43
N GLN A 183 -5.89 11.59 14.22
CA GLN A 183 -5.02 12.22 13.21
C GLN A 183 -3.87 11.28 12.84
N ASP A 184 -3.17 11.62 11.75
CA ASP A 184 -1.92 10.94 11.38
C ASP A 184 -0.90 11.02 12.52
N VAL A 185 -0.13 9.94 12.69
CA VAL A 185 1.02 9.93 13.61
C VAL A 185 2.04 10.96 13.14
N ASP A 186 2.41 11.88 14.03
CA ASP A 186 3.37 12.93 13.75
C ASP A 186 4.79 12.45 14.06
N LEU A 187 5.74 12.66 13.13
CA LEU A 187 7.17 12.59 13.41
C LEU A 187 7.67 13.99 13.74
N VAL A 188 8.04 14.24 14.99
CA VAL A 188 8.64 15.51 15.43
C VAL A 188 10.12 15.52 15.04
N PRO A 189 10.54 16.24 13.97
CA PRO A 189 11.87 16.03 13.39
C PRO A 189 13.02 16.48 14.31
N ALA A 190 12.75 17.46 15.19
CA ALA A 190 13.73 17.98 16.13
C ALA A 190 14.13 16.97 17.22
N THR A 191 13.23 16.05 17.55
CA THR A 191 13.43 15.07 18.64
C THR A 191 13.42 13.63 18.16
N GLY A 192 12.93 13.36 16.94
CA GLY A 192 12.70 12.01 16.43
C GLY A 192 11.54 11.29 17.12
N VAL A 193 10.73 12.00 17.91
CA VAL A 193 9.57 11.44 18.59
C VAL A 193 8.46 11.18 17.58
N LEU A 194 7.94 9.96 17.57
CA LEU A 194 6.66 9.61 16.95
C LEU A 194 5.55 9.85 17.96
N ARG A 195 4.50 10.56 17.56
CA ARG A 195 3.37 10.89 18.42
C ARG A 195 2.05 10.53 17.74
N GLY A 196 1.31 9.58 18.31
CA GLY A 196 -0.07 9.29 17.94
C GLY A 196 -1.04 9.91 18.94
N VAL A 197 -2.11 10.50 18.41
CA VAL A 197 -3.23 11.01 19.20
C VAL A 197 -4.44 10.13 18.93
N PHE A 198 -5.09 9.70 20.00
CA PHE A 198 -6.25 8.82 20.00
C PHE A 198 -7.39 9.46 20.80
N GLU A 199 -8.61 8.93 20.66
CA GLU A 199 -9.82 9.48 21.27
C GLU A 199 -9.70 9.73 22.79
N HIS A 200 -8.96 8.89 23.49
CA HIS A 200 -8.82 8.92 24.94
C HIS A 200 -7.37 8.95 25.39
N GLY A 201 -6.46 9.47 24.56
CA GLY A 201 -5.06 9.57 24.97
C GLY A 201 -4.05 9.75 23.87
N THR A 202 -2.78 9.51 24.22
CA THR A 202 -1.64 9.67 23.33
C THR A 202 -0.63 8.56 23.52
N VAL A 203 0.04 8.20 22.43
CA VAL A 203 1.23 7.35 22.45
C VAL A 203 2.37 8.14 21.86
N GLU A 204 3.41 8.35 22.65
CA GLU A 204 4.69 8.92 22.20
C GLU A 204 5.76 7.85 22.24
N TRP A 205 6.65 7.84 21.26
CA TRP A 205 7.78 6.93 21.23
C TRP A 205 9.01 7.61 20.63
N SER A 206 10.16 7.40 21.26
CA SER A 206 11.46 7.66 20.64
C SER A 206 12.47 6.59 21.05
N SER A 207 13.56 6.45 20.29
CA SER A 207 14.63 5.53 20.64
C SER A 207 15.38 5.91 21.93
N SER A 208 15.29 7.17 22.37
CA SER A 208 15.99 7.66 23.57
C SER A 208 15.15 7.55 24.84
N THR A 209 13.83 7.69 24.74
CA THR A 209 12.91 7.68 25.89
C THR A 209 12.05 6.42 25.99
N GLY A 210 11.98 5.62 24.91
CA GLY A 210 11.05 4.51 24.82
C GLY A 210 9.59 4.98 24.71
N PRO A 211 8.62 4.08 24.96
CA PRO A 211 7.20 4.37 24.86
C PRO A 211 6.69 5.16 26.07
N VAL A 212 5.90 6.19 25.81
CA VAL A 212 5.10 6.93 26.79
C VAL A 212 3.64 6.85 26.34
N VAL A 213 2.81 6.17 27.13
CA VAL A 213 1.38 6.05 26.88
C VAL A 213 0.65 6.84 27.97
N VAL A 214 -0.22 7.75 27.54
CA VAL A 214 -1.09 8.53 28.42
C VAL A 214 -2.53 8.23 28.02
N ILE A 215 -3.33 7.76 28.97
CA ILE A 215 -4.77 7.57 28.80
C ILE A 215 -5.44 8.66 29.62
N ASP A 216 -6.26 9.47 28.95
CA ASP A 216 -7.12 10.46 29.55
C ASP A 216 -8.57 10.07 29.22
N PRO A 217 -9.24 9.31 30.11
CA PRO A 217 -10.62 8.88 29.88
C PRO A 217 -11.61 10.05 29.92
N SER A 218 -11.15 11.26 30.25
CA SER A 218 -11.97 12.42 30.53
C SER A 218 -11.80 13.48 29.45
N GLY A 219 -12.71 13.50 28.48
CA GLY A 219 -12.90 14.69 27.66
C GLY A 219 -13.35 15.93 28.45
N ASP A 220 -13.50 15.88 29.79
CA ASP A 220 -13.97 17.01 30.62
C ASP A 220 -13.86 16.87 32.17
N ASP A 221 -12.94 16.08 32.77
CA ASP A 221 -12.83 16.05 34.26
C ASP A 221 -11.41 15.74 34.81
N PRO A 222 -10.65 16.74 35.31
CA PRO A 222 -9.26 16.57 35.74
C PRO A 222 -9.02 15.67 36.97
N ASP A 223 -10.06 15.14 37.61
CA ASP A 223 -9.96 14.26 38.79
C ASP A 223 -10.36 12.79 38.52
N ALA A 224 -10.70 12.41 37.29
CA ALA A 224 -11.09 11.04 36.95
C ALA A 224 -9.88 10.14 36.66
N VAL A 225 -9.19 9.71 37.73
CA VAL A 225 -8.17 8.63 37.64
C VAL A 225 -8.89 7.30 37.40
N GLY A 226 -9.22 7.02 36.13
CA GLY A 226 -9.82 5.77 35.69
C GLY A 226 -8.81 4.64 35.79
N ALA A 227 -9.07 3.71 36.70
CA ALA A 227 -8.25 2.53 36.94
C ALA A 227 -8.06 1.73 35.65
N LEU A 228 -6.81 1.53 35.26
CA LEU A 228 -6.40 0.58 34.22
C LEU A 228 -6.87 -0.82 34.65
N ASP A 229 -7.45 -1.59 33.73
CA ASP A 229 -7.63 -3.01 33.97
C ASP A 229 -6.25 -3.64 34.21
N ALA A 230 -6.14 -4.53 35.19
CA ALA A 230 -4.86 -5.08 35.66
C ALA A 230 -4.04 -5.81 34.57
N VAL A 231 -4.66 -6.09 33.41
CA VAL A 231 -4.02 -6.69 32.23
C VAL A 231 -3.23 -5.65 31.43
N ASP A 232 -3.69 -4.40 31.37
CA ASP A 232 -3.04 -3.34 30.61
C ASP A 232 -1.85 -2.73 31.37
N GLU A 233 -1.92 -2.62 32.70
CA GLU A 233 -0.77 -2.26 33.56
C GLU A 233 0.35 -3.29 33.47
N ASP A 234 0.06 -4.59 33.60
CA ASP A 234 1.05 -5.67 33.47
C ASP A 234 1.64 -5.72 32.05
N THR A 235 0.84 -5.39 31.02
CA THR A 235 1.33 -5.28 29.64
C THR A 235 2.24 -4.06 29.46
N LEU A 236 1.86 -2.89 29.99
CA LEU A 236 2.67 -1.67 29.95
C LEU A 236 3.97 -1.81 30.75
N ASP A 237 3.94 -2.47 31.91
CA ASP A 237 5.14 -2.72 32.73
C ASP A 237 6.08 -3.74 32.07
N ARG A 238 5.55 -4.76 31.38
CA ARG A 238 6.36 -5.66 30.54
C ARG A 238 6.99 -4.93 29.35
N LEU A 239 6.26 -4.02 28.71
CA LEU A 239 6.81 -3.19 27.64
C LEU A 239 7.92 -2.26 28.15
N ARG A 240 7.78 -1.66 29.34
CA ARG A 240 8.85 -0.86 29.95
C ARG A 240 10.10 -1.69 30.26
N SER A 241 9.92 -2.94 30.70
CA SER A 241 11.01 -3.90 30.96
C SER A 241 11.76 -4.27 29.69
N ASP A 242 11.04 -4.64 28.64
CA ASP A 242 11.63 -5.25 27.44
C ASP A 242 12.20 -4.21 26.45
N PHE A 243 11.83 -2.95 26.59
CA PHE A 243 12.30 -1.84 25.74
C PHE A 243 13.18 -0.81 26.48
N ALA A 244 13.58 -1.08 27.73
CA ALA A 244 14.59 -0.27 28.39
C ALA A 244 15.92 -0.37 27.61
N PRO A 245 16.61 0.74 27.31
CA PRO A 245 17.91 0.67 26.65
C PRO A 245 18.87 -0.14 27.53
N GLU A 246 19.43 -1.23 26.98
CA GLU A 246 20.53 -1.94 27.64
C GLU A 246 21.70 -0.95 27.82
N ALA A 247 22.14 -0.79 29.07
CA ALA A 247 23.20 0.14 29.47
C ALA A 247 24.60 -0.29 29.03
#